data_AF-A0A837IYJ8-F1
#
_entry.id   AF-A0A837IYJ8-F1
#
_cell.length_a   1.000
_cell.length_b   1.000
_cell.length_c   1.000
_cell.angle_alpha   90.00
_cell.angle_beta   90.00
_cell.angle_gamma   90.00
#
_symmetry.space_group_name_H-M   'P 1'
#
loop_
_entity.id
_entity.type
_entity.pdbx_description
1 polymer ?
#
loop_
_entity_poly.entity_id
_entity_poly.type
_entity_poly.pdbx_seq_one_letter_code
_entity_poly.pdbx_strand_id
1 'polypeptide(L)'
;MENFDIKLWLSDLDDHHLPKWEEFPDFELYMEQLVSLGNRYLACFSETPLTSSMINSYVKKGLMSRPEKKRYRAEHIAELIVISLLKTTYPLETIRNCIERVICDEESVQIAYDNFSNRFNQTLHALYSGNDSISIKMPATKLECVSISEELAARAVIYRLVSQKIMSSKNE
;
A
#
# COMPACT_ATOMS: atom_id res chain seq x y z
N MET A 1 21.29 -21.38 -15.23
CA MET A 1 20.01 -20.66 -15.04
C MET A 1 19.41 -21.19 -13.77
N GLU A 2 19.49 -20.43 -12.69
CA GLU A 2 18.71 -20.76 -11.50
C GLU A 2 17.23 -20.62 -11.88
N ASN A 3 16.47 -21.71 -11.72
CA ASN A 3 15.03 -21.64 -11.89
C ASN A 3 14.49 -20.69 -10.80
N PHE A 4 13.77 -19.65 -11.20
CA PHE A 4 13.08 -18.76 -10.26
C PHE A 4 12.14 -19.58 -9.36
N ASP A 5 12.47 -19.66 -8.08
CA ASP A 5 11.61 -20.29 -7.08
C ASP A 5 10.62 -19.25 -6.54
N ILE A 6 9.42 -19.29 -7.10
CA ILE A 6 8.31 -18.42 -6.70
C ILE A 6 7.97 -18.56 -5.21
N LYS A 7 8.09 -19.76 -4.62
CA LYS A 7 7.73 -19.96 -3.21
C LYS A 7 8.74 -19.29 -2.29
N LEU A 8 10.02 -19.41 -2.60
CA LEU A 8 11.09 -18.73 -1.85
C LEU A 8 10.91 -17.21 -1.93
N TRP A 9 10.70 -16.68 -3.13
CA TRP A 9 10.48 -15.25 -3.32
C TRP A 9 9.20 -14.73 -2.62
N LEU A 10 8.11 -15.51 -2.63
CA LEU A 10 6.89 -15.16 -1.89
C LEU A 10 7.11 -15.17 -0.37
N SER A 11 7.91 -16.10 0.14
CA SER A 11 8.30 -16.12 1.56
C SER A 11 9.07 -14.85 1.93
N ASP A 12 10.06 -14.47 1.13
CA ASP A 12 10.83 -13.24 1.35
C ASP A 12 9.94 -12.00 1.32
N LEU A 13 8.93 -11.98 0.44
CA LEU A 13 7.96 -10.89 0.33
C LEU A 13 7.06 -10.81 1.57
N ASP A 14 6.60 -11.95 2.08
CA ASP A 14 5.76 -12.05 3.30
C ASP A 14 6.50 -11.53 4.55
N ASP A 15 7.79 -11.83 4.67
CA ASP A 15 8.63 -11.41 5.80
C ASP A 15 8.84 -9.90 5.90
N HIS A 16 8.76 -9.15 4.79
CA HIS A 16 9.01 -7.70 4.82
C HIS A 16 7.85 -6.90 5.38
N HIS A 17 6.61 -7.38 5.19
CA HIS A 17 5.33 -6.76 5.56
C HIS A 17 5.21 -5.23 5.32
N LEU A 18 3.99 -4.70 5.34
CA LEU A 18 3.81 -3.25 5.49
C LEU A 18 4.03 -2.88 6.95
N PRO A 19 4.70 -1.74 7.23
CA PRO A 19 4.88 -1.27 8.60
C PRO A 19 3.52 -0.89 9.21
N LYS A 20 3.36 -1.10 10.51
CA LYS A 20 2.25 -0.57 11.30
C LYS A 20 2.45 0.91 11.60
N TRP A 21 1.36 1.60 11.97
CA TRP A 21 1.44 3.01 12.34
C TRP A 21 2.44 3.28 13.48
N GLU A 22 2.47 2.39 14.48
CA GLU A 22 3.38 2.49 15.64
C GLU A 22 4.87 2.34 15.28
N GLU A 23 5.18 1.83 14.09
CA GLU A 23 6.55 1.67 13.58
C GLU A 23 7.02 2.90 12.78
N PHE A 24 6.15 3.88 12.57
CA PHE A 24 6.53 5.13 11.94
C PHE A 24 7.38 5.99 12.88
N PRO A 25 8.30 6.80 12.33
CA PRO A 25 9.01 7.80 13.12
C PRO A 25 8.05 8.75 13.84
N ASP A 26 8.36 9.02 15.11
CA ASP A 26 7.63 9.96 15.97
C ASP A 26 8.10 11.43 15.79
N PHE A 27 8.97 11.69 14.81
CA PHE A 27 9.51 12.99 14.50
C PHE A 27 9.18 13.46 13.07
N GLU A 28 9.20 14.77 12.87
CA GLU A 28 8.94 15.39 11.57
C GLU A 28 10.04 15.11 10.55
N LEU A 29 9.64 14.68 9.36
CA LEU A 29 10.53 14.38 8.23
C LEU A 29 10.59 15.56 7.26
N TYR A 30 11.76 15.75 6.65
CA TYR A 30 11.91 16.52 5.41
C TYR A 30 11.62 15.66 4.19
N MET A 31 11.41 16.29 3.03
CA MET A 31 11.10 15.62 1.76
C MET A 31 12.05 14.47 1.42
N GLU A 32 13.38 14.67 1.50
CA GLU A 32 14.35 13.62 1.18
C GLU A 32 14.25 12.42 2.12
N GLN A 33 14.00 12.68 3.40
CA GLN A 33 13.80 11.63 4.41
C GLN A 33 12.51 10.86 4.15
N LEU A 34 11.42 11.55 3.80
CA LEU A 34 10.16 10.90 3.42
C LEU A 34 10.33 10.03 2.16
N VAL A 35 11.03 10.52 1.14
CA VAL A 35 11.34 9.75 -0.08
C VAL A 35 12.17 8.51 0.27
N SER A 36 13.24 8.70 1.04
CA SER A 36 14.11 7.59 1.46
C SER A 36 13.34 6.55 2.28
N LEU A 37 12.49 7.00 3.20
CA LEU A 37 11.68 6.14 4.05
C LEU A 37 10.64 5.36 3.25
N GLY A 38 9.88 6.04 2.38
CA GLY A 38 8.90 5.41 1.52
C GLY A 38 9.54 4.38 0.58
N ASN A 39 10.71 4.68 0.01
CA ASN A 39 11.46 3.72 -0.80
C ASN A 39 11.91 2.49 -0.01
N ARG A 40 12.27 2.65 1.26
CA ARG A 40 12.63 1.52 2.12
C ARG A 40 11.42 0.63 2.40
N TYR A 41 10.28 1.22 2.78
CA TYR A 41 9.06 0.44 3.06
C TYR A 41 8.47 -0.22 1.82
N LEU A 42 8.64 0.38 0.63
CA LEU A 42 8.07 -0.14 -0.61
C LEU A 42 9.07 -0.95 -1.45
N ALA A 43 10.29 -1.19 -0.96
CA ALA A 43 11.36 -1.81 -1.73
C ALA A 43 10.95 -3.16 -2.33
N CYS A 44 10.21 -3.98 -1.58
CA CYS A 44 9.73 -5.29 -2.01
C CYS A 44 8.39 -5.23 -2.76
N PHE A 45 7.68 -4.10 -2.71
CA PHE A 45 6.32 -3.95 -3.25
C PHE A 45 6.21 -3.04 -4.48
N SER A 46 7.27 -2.30 -4.82
CA SER A 46 7.31 -1.35 -5.93
C SER A 46 8.67 -1.35 -6.62
N GLU A 47 8.67 -1.62 -7.91
CA GLU A 47 9.88 -1.55 -8.75
C GLU A 47 10.25 -0.10 -9.11
N THR A 48 9.33 0.85 -8.95
CA THR A 48 9.58 2.26 -9.27
C THR A 48 9.94 3.03 -8.00
N PRO A 49 11.18 3.56 -7.89
CA PRO A 49 11.56 4.40 -6.78
C PRO A 49 10.73 5.69 -6.74
N LEU A 50 10.31 6.06 -5.54
CA LEU A 50 9.69 7.33 -5.24
C LEU A 50 10.67 8.48 -5.45
N THR A 51 10.12 9.59 -5.92
CA THR A 51 10.84 10.85 -6.12
C THR A 51 10.05 11.99 -5.48
N SER A 52 10.75 13.08 -5.13
CA SER A 52 10.11 14.28 -4.58
C SER A 52 9.08 14.88 -5.55
N SER A 53 9.28 14.74 -6.87
CA SER A 53 8.32 15.20 -7.87
C SER A 53 7.01 14.43 -7.81
N MET A 54 7.05 13.12 -7.54
CA MET A 54 5.85 12.30 -7.37
C MET A 54 5.05 12.74 -6.15
N ILE A 55 5.73 12.95 -5.01
CA ILE A 55 5.11 13.43 -3.77
C ILE A 55 4.47 14.81 -4.00
N ASN A 56 5.19 15.73 -4.64
CA ASN A 56 4.64 17.05 -5.00
C ASN A 56 3.42 16.92 -5.91
N SER A 57 3.42 15.97 -6.85
CA SER A 57 2.26 15.71 -7.69
C SER A 57 1.08 15.16 -6.89
N TYR A 58 1.30 14.34 -5.87
CA TYR A 58 0.23 13.82 -5.00
C TYR A 58 -0.40 14.94 -4.19
N VAL A 59 0.40 15.80 -3.58
CA VAL A 59 -0.07 16.98 -2.83
C VAL A 59 -0.82 17.95 -3.74
N LYS A 60 -0.29 18.26 -4.94
CA LYS A 60 -0.93 19.17 -5.89
C LYS A 60 -2.29 18.64 -6.38
N LYS A 61 -2.40 17.32 -6.53
CA LYS A 61 -3.64 16.64 -6.92
C LYS A 61 -4.53 16.29 -5.73
N GLY A 62 -4.20 16.72 -4.50
CA GLY A 62 -5.03 16.45 -3.32
C GLY A 62 -5.16 14.97 -2.93
N LEU A 63 -4.24 14.10 -3.37
CA LEU A 63 -4.20 12.70 -2.89
C LEU A 63 -3.52 12.58 -1.53
N MET A 64 -2.66 13.52 -1.21
CA MET A 64 -1.87 13.58 0.01
C MET A 64 -2.12 14.93 0.67
N SER A 65 -2.22 14.92 1.99
CA SER A 65 -2.31 16.12 2.82
C SER A 65 -1.13 17.07 2.57
N ARG A 66 -1.38 18.38 2.75
CA ARG A 66 -0.34 19.39 2.53
C ARG A 66 0.61 19.40 3.73
N PRO A 67 1.94 19.34 3.51
CA PRO A 67 2.90 19.38 4.60
C PRO A 67 2.90 20.74 5.31
N GLU A 68 3.06 20.72 6.63
CA GLU A 68 3.19 21.92 7.44
C GLU A 68 4.63 22.42 7.41
N LYS A 69 4.89 23.65 6.94
CA LYS A 69 6.26 24.23 6.90
C LYS A 69 7.31 23.30 6.25
N LYS A 70 6.90 22.53 5.21
CA LYS A 70 7.72 21.51 4.52
C LYS A 70 8.11 20.31 5.38
N ARG A 71 7.32 20.02 6.41
CA ARG A 71 7.48 18.88 7.31
C ARG A 71 6.37 17.86 7.09
N TYR A 72 6.76 16.60 7.15
CA TYR A 72 5.90 15.45 6.95
C TYR A 72 5.85 14.64 8.24
N ARG A 73 4.68 14.08 8.55
CA ARG A 73 4.39 13.28 9.74
C ARG A 73 3.88 11.88 9.36
N ALA A 74 3.56 11.06 10.36
CA ALA A 74 2.99 9.72 10.21
C ALA A 74 1.86 9.64 9.16
N GLU A 75 0.91 10.59 9.20
CA GLU A 75 -0.18 10.68 8.21
C GLU A 75 0.31 10.72 6.74
N HIS A 76 1.38 11.46 6.47
CA HIS A 76 1.94 11.59 5.12
C HIS A 76 2.67 10.30 4.70
N ILE A 77 3.25 9.57 5.65
CA ILE A 77 3.89 8.27 5.40
C ILE A 77 2.83 7.25 5.02
N ALA A 78 1.74 7.18 5.80
CA ALA A 78 0.59 6.34 5.51
C ALA A 78 -0.01 6.61 4.12
N GLU A 79 -0.32 7.87 3.83
CA GLU A 79 -0.83 8.30 2.52
C GLU A 79 0.14 7.89 1.39
N LEU A 80 1.45 8.12 1.58
CA LEU A 80 2.47 7.80 0.57
C LEU A 80 2.50 6.30 0.23
N ILE A 81 2.46 5.44 1.25
CA ILE A 81 2.46 3.98 1.08
C ILE A 81 1.21 3.55 0.32
N VAL A 82 0.02 3.95 0.79
CA VAL A 82 -1.27 3.56 0.20
C VAL A 82 -1.37 4.02 -1.25
N ILE A 83 -1.07 5.30 -1.54
CA ILE A 83 -1.09 5.84 -2.91
C ILE A 83 -0.12 5.07 -3.81
N SER A 84 1.07 4.74 -3.29
CA SER A 84 2.12 4.10 -4.09
C SER A 84 1.79 2.66 -4.47
N LEU A 85 1.09 1.95 -3.59
CA LEU A 85 0.59 0.61 -3.86
C LEU A 85 -0.60 0.65 -4.82
N LEU A 86 -1.62 1.46 -4.52
CA LEU A 86 -2.86 1.49 -5.30
C LEU A 86 -2.69 2.07 -6.71
N LYS A 87 -1.76 3.02 -6.93
CA LYS A 87 -1.53 3.60 -8.26
C LYS A 87 -1.04 2.60 -9.29
N THR A 88 -0.56 1.44 -8.84
CA THR A 88 -0.15 0.37 -9.74
C THR A 88 -1.39 -0.18 -10.46
N THR A 89 -2.50 -0.37 -9.76
CA THR A 89 -3.74 -0.99 -10.27
C THR A 89 -4.82 0.02 -10.65
N TYR A 90 -4.89 1.17 -9.98
CA TYR A 90 -5.99 2.12 -10.12
C TYR A 90 -5.54 3.51 -10.61
N PRO A 91 -6.38 4.22 -11.38
CA PRO A 91 -6.17 5.62 -11.69
C PRO A 91 -6.15 6.50 -10.44
N LEU A 92 -5.36 7.58 -10.45
CA LEU A 92 -5.21 8.48 -9.30
C LEU A 92 -6.53 9.12 -8.83
N GLU A 93 -7.46 9.41 -9.75
CA GLU A 93 -8.77 9.96 -9.38
C GLU A 93 -9.61 8.95 -8.58
N THR A 94 -9.55 7.66 -8.95
CA THR A 94 -10.21 6.58 -8.19
C THR A 94 -9.63 6.45 -6.79
N ILE A 95 -8.30 6.56 -6.68
CA ILE A 95 -7.59 6.48 -5.39
C ILE A 95 -7.99 7.65 -4.49
N ARG A 96 -8.02 8.88 -5.03
CA ARG A 96 -8.45 10.07 -4.27
C ARG A 96 -9.83 9.85 -3.67
N ASN A 97 -10.80 9.48 -4.50
CA ASN A 97 -12.18 9.28 -4.06
C ASN A 97 -12.29 8.15 -3.01
N CYS A 98 -11.43 7.14 -3.09
CA CYS A 98 -11.40 6.06 -2.11
C CYS A 98 -10.84 6.54 -0.77
N ILE A 99 -9.68 7.20 -0.78
CA ILE A 99 -9.02 7.72 0.43
C ILE A 99 -9.94 8.70 1.15
N GLU A 100 -10.56 9.64 0.42
CA GLU A 100 -11.51 10.60 1.01
C GLU A 100 -12.69 9.90 1.68
N ARG A 101 -13.24 8.86 1.07
CA ARG A 101 -14.36 8.10 1.64
C ARG A 101 -13.97 7.31 2.88
N VAL A 102 -12.81 6.64 2.85
CA VAL A 102 -12.32 5.86 3.99
C VAL A 102 -12.04 6.79 5.17
N ILE A 103 -11.36 7.92 4.97
CA ILE A 103 -11.08 8.89 6.05
C ILE A 103 -12.36 9.54 6.60
N CYS A 104 -13.40 9.74 5.77
CA CYS A 104 -14.68 10.25 6.28
C CYS A 104 -15.44 9.21 7.11
N ASP A 105 -15.25 7.91 6.83
CA ASP A 105 -15.97 6.81 7.47
C ASP A 105 -15.20 6.24 8.68
N GLU A 106 -13.87 6.29 8.64
CA GLU A 106 -12.96 5.85 9.68
C GLU A 106 -12.39 7.09 10.39
N GLU A 107 -12.70 7.25 11.67
CA GLU A 107 -12.53 8.48 12.46
C GLU A 107 -11.13 9.13 12.42
N SER A 108 -10.10 8.44 11.91
CA SER A 108 -8.77 9.00 11.67
C SER A 108 -7.98 8.29 10.55
N VAL A 109 -6.97 8.99 10.01
CA VAL A 109 -5.99 8.44 9.04
C VAL A 109 -5.25 7.23 9.60
N GLN A 110 -5.01 7.21 10.92
CA GLN A 110 -4.35 6.09 11.59
C GLN A 110 -5.18 4.81 11.48
N ILE A 111 -6.47 4.86 11.83
CA ILE A 111 -7.35 3.70 11.79
C ILE A 111 -7.44 3.17 10.35
N ALA A 112 -7.61 4.07 9.37
CA ALA A 112 -7.62 3.73 7.94
C ALA A 112 -6.35 3.01 7.49
N TYR A 113 -5.19 3.52 7.91
CA TYR A 113 -3.90 2.92 7.56
C TYR A 113 -3.68 1.57 8.25
N ASP A 114 -4.00 1.47 9.53
CA ASP A 114 -3.86 0.22 10.29
C ASP A 114 -4.78 -0.86 9.69
N ASN A 115 -6.02 -0.51 9.31
CA ASN A 115 -6.93 -1.42 8.62
C ASN A 115 -6.36 -1.88 7.27
N PHE A 116 -5.91 -0.94 6.44
CA PHE A 116 -5.32 -1.27 5.14
C PHE A 116 -4.06 -2.15 5.26
N SER A 117 -3.12 -1.77 6.12
CA SER A 117 -1.85 -2.50 6.31
C SER A 117 -2.07 -3.90 6.88
N ASN A 118 -2.97 -4.05 7.86
CA ASN A 118 -3.34 -5.35 8.40
C ASN A 118 -3.97 -6.24 7.31
N ARG A 119 -4.91 -5.72 6.52
CA ARG A 119 -5.52 -6.48 5.40
C ARG A 119 -4.50 -6.88 4.36
N PHE A 120 -3.60 -5.97 3.99
CA PHE A 120 -2.56 -6.23 3.01
C PHE A 120 -1.64 -7.36 3.48
N ASN A 121 -1.12 -7.26 4.72
CA ASN A 121 -0.24 -8.25 5.30
C ASN A 121 -0.93 -9.61 5.47
N GLN A 122 -2.18 -9.64 5.94
CA GLN A 122 -2.96 -10.87 6.06
C GLN A 122 -3.22 -11.53 4.70
N THR A 123 -3.51 -10.74 3.68
CA THR A 123 -3.74 -11.25 2.31
C THR A 123 -2.46 -11.84 1.73
N LEU A 124 -1.32 -11.16 1.90
CA LEU A 124 -0.03 -11.64 1.45
C LEU A 124 0.34 -12.96 2.13
N HIS A 125 0.16 -13.03 3.45
CA HIS A 125 0.41 -14.22 4.24
C HIS A 125 -0.50 -15.39 3.85
N ALA A 126 -1.79 -15.11 3.59
CA ALA A 126 -2.73 -16.11 3.13
C ALA A 126 -2.35 -16.67 1.74
N LEU A 127 -1.89 -15.79 0.84
CA LEU A 127 -1.40 -16.17 -0.49
C LEU A 127 -0.17 -17.07 -0.39
N TYR A 128 0.82 -16.67 0.41
CA TYR A 128 2.01 -17.47 0.66
C TYR A 128 1.67 -18.84 1.26
N SER A 129 0.80 -18.86 2.28
CA SER A 129 0.38 -20.09 2.97
C SER A 129 -0.50 -21.01 2.12
N GLY A 130 -0.93 -20.57 0.93
CA GLY A 130 -1.83 -21.33 0.05
C GLY A 130 -3.28 -21.41 0.55
N ASN A 131 -3.65 -20.54 1.50
CA ASN A 131 -4.98 -20.49 2.12
C ASN A 131 -5.80 -19.28 1.64
N ASP A 132 -5.31 -18.58 0.62
CA ASP A 132 -6.00 -17.42 0.11
C ASP A 132 -7.30 -17.81 -0.59
N SER A 133 -8.42 -17.37 -0.01
CA SER A 133 -9.75 -17.62 -0.55
C SER A 133 -10.56 -16.33 -0.51
N ILE A 134 -11.29 -16.06 -1.59
CA ILE A 134 -12.17 -14.89 -1.71
C ILE A 134 -13.58 -15.32 -1.32
N SER A 135 -14.13 -14.71 -0.27
CA SER A 135 -15.53 -14.88 0.11
C SER A 135 -16.25 -13.53 0.06
N ILE A 136 -16.85 -13.21 -1.09
CA ILE A 136 -17.65 -11.99 -1.23
C ILE A 136 -19.04 -12.26 -0.68
N LYS A 137 -19.30 -11.76 0.52
CA LYS A 137 -20.65 -11.67 1.08
C LYS A 137 -21.29 -10.37 0.60
N MET A 138 -22.61 -10.38 0.42
CA MET A 138 -23.34 -9.14 0.15
C MET A 138 -23.19 -8.22 1.37
N PRO A 139 -22.61 -7.01 1.23
CA PRO A 139 -22.49 -6.10 2.35
C PRO A 139 -23.88 -5.66 2.82
N ALA A 140 -24.14 -5.77 4.12
CA ALA A 140 -25.36 -5.28 4.75
C ALA A 140 -25.20 -3.82 5.24
N THR A 141 -23.97 -3.38 5.46
CA THR A 141 -23.63 -2.05 5.96
C THR A 141 -22.61 -1.31 5.09
N LYS A 142 -22.54 0.02 5.24
CA LYS A 142 -21.53 0.85 4.57
C LYS A 142 -20.10 0.44 4.96
N LEU A 143 -19.89 0.13 6.25
CA LEU A 143 -18.60 -0.28 6.78
C LEU A 143 -18.13 -1.62 6.18
N GLU A 144 -19.03 -2.59 6.02
CA GLU A 144 -18.70 -3.84 5.34
C GLU A 144 -18.33 -3.62 3.86
N CYS A 145 -18.98 -2.67 3.19
CA CYS A 145 -18.65 -2.32 1.81
C CYS A 145 -17.22 -1.74 1.70
N VAL A 146 -16.83 -0.87 2.64
CA VAL A 146 -15.46 -0.33 2.73
C VAL A 146 -14.47 -1.47 2.98
N SER A 147 -14.72 -2.29 4.00
CA SER A 147 -13.88 -3.45 4.37
C SER A 147 -13.64 -4.39 3.18
N ILE A 148 -14.69 -4.76 2.44
CA ILE A 148 -14.57 -5.64 1.26
C ILE A 148 -13.78 -4.94 0.15
N SER A 149 -14.01 -3.64 -0.05
CA SER A 149 -13.31 -2.86 -1.08
C SER A 149 -11.80 -2.78 -0.79
N GLU A 150 -11.41 -2.57 0.46
CA GLU A 150 -10.00 -2.57 0.89
C GLU A 150 -9.34 -3.92 0.68
N GLU A 151 -10.02 -5.01 1.07
CA GLU A 151 -9.51 -6.37 0.87
C GLU A 151 -9.28 -6.67 -0.60
N LEU A 152 -10.25 -6.35 -1.47
CA LEU A 152 -10.13 -6.55 -2.92
C LEU A 152 -9.05 -5.66 -3.53
N ALA A 153 -8.89 -4.43 -3.05
CA ALA A 153 -7.84 -3.53 -3.52
C ALA A 153 -6.44 -4.04 -3.14
N ALA A 154 -6.25 -4.52 -1.90
CA ALA A 154 -5.01 -5.14 -1.46
C ALA A 154 -4.68 -6.39 -2.28
N ARG A 155 -5.65 -7.30 -2.47
CA ARG A 155 -5.53 -8.49 -3.33
C ARG A 155 -5.13 -8.11 -4.76
N ALA A 156 -5.76 -7.10 -5.35
CA ALA A 156 -5.46 -6.65 -6.70
C ALA A 156 -4.01 -6.18 -6.84
N VAL A 157 -3.50 -5.42 -5.87
CA VAL A 157 -2.10 -4.97 -5.86
C VAL A 157 -1.15 -6.16 -5.71
N ILE A 158 -1.39 -7.05 -4.75
CA ILE A 158 -0.54 -8.22 -4.48
C ILE A 158 -0.50 -9.14 -5.70
N TYR A 159 -1.65 -9.52 -6.24
CA TYR A 159 -1.70 -10.40 -7.41
C TYR A 159 -1.07 -9.78 -8.65
N ARG A 160 -1.21 -8.47 -8.84
CA ARG A 160 -0.49 -7.76 -9.89
C ARG A 160 1.01 -7.88 -9.69
N LEU A 161 1.53 -7.57 -8.49
CA LEU A 161 2.96 -7.64 -8.17
C LEU A 161 3.52 -9.04 -8.43
N VAL A 162 2.86 -10.07 -7.90
CA VAL A 162 3.26 -11.47 -8.08
C VAL A 162 3.22 -11.87 -9.55
N SER A 163 2.15 -11.54 -10.27
CA SER A 163 2.02 -11.80 -11.70
C SER A 163 3.15 -11.15 -12.51
N GLN A 164 3.44 -9.87 -12.24
CA GLN A 164 4.53 -9.15 -12.91
C GLN A 164 5.89 -9.80 -12.65
N LYS A 165 6.17 -10.23 -11.42
CA LYS A 165 7.42 -10.93 -11.07
C LYS A 165 7.57 -12.28 -11.79
N ILE A 166 6.49 -13.06 -11.89
CA ILE A 166 6.50 -14.33 -12.63
C ILE A 166 6.74 -14.08 -14.13
N MET A 167 6.17 -13.01 -14.68
CA MET A 167 6.33 -12.67 -16.09
C MET A 167 7.74 -12.19 -16.43
N SER A 168 8.37 -11.38 -15.56
CA SER A 168 9.73 -10.90 -15.79
C SER A 168 10.79 -12.00 -15.62
N SER A 169 10.62 -12.89 -14.64
CA SER A 169 11.54 -14.01 -14.36
C SER A 169 11.55 -15.12 -15.42
N LYS A 170 10.56 -15.18 -16.31
CA LYS A 170 10.55 -16.12 -17.45
C LYS A 170 11.30 -15.61 -18.68
N ASN A 171 11.65 -14.33 -18.71
CA ASN A 171 12.34 -13.69 -19.83
C ASN A 171 13.86 -13.56 -19.59
N GLU A 172 14.38 -14.04 -18.45
CA GLU A 172 15.80 -14.12 -18.08
C GLU A 172 16.27 -15.58 -18.06
#